data_AF-X0UCX4-F1
#
_entry.id   AF-X0UCX4-F1
#
_cell.length_a   1.000
_cell.length_b   1.000
_cell.length_c   1.000
_cell.angle_alpha   90.00
_cell.angle_beta   90.00
_cell.angle_gamma   90.00
#
_symmetry.space_group_name_H-M   'P 1'
#
loop_
_entity.id
_entity.type
_entity.pdbx_description
1 polymer ?
#
loop_
_entity_poly.entity_id
_entity_poly.type
_entity_poly.pdbx_seq_one_letter_code
_entity_poly.pdbx_strand_id
1 'polypeptide(L)'
;MDEFDKIDLRTSQNNSWSFQGSSQNTLIRDVFSRDVQRDMGQPYTRSRYYHLYINGQYWGLYQTQERADADFAESYLGGDKEEYDVVKNDSSGSRALHATDGTTDAYRRLYDAAVAGFASDAAYFAVQGLRPDGTPDPAGERLLDPENLMDYMICTYYTGDPDAPVSCWAHFSNNVFAIYNRVRPQGFTWYRHDAEHSLGANGGVNEGRLLTDPTDRSIG
;
A
#
# COMPACT_ATOMS: atom_id res chain seq x y z
N MET A 1 -9.60 16.30 10.66
CA MET A 1 -10.42 15.09 10.62
C MET A 1 -10.62 14.66 12.05
N ASP A 2 -11.87 14.72 12.48
CA ASP A 2 -12.29 14.46 13.87
C ASP A 2 -13.27 13.27 13.95
N GLU A 3 -13.54 12.61 12.82
CA GLU A 3 -14.48 11.48 12.66
C GLU A 3 -13.89 10.43 11.71
N PHE A 4 -14.26 9.16 11.90
CA PHE A 4 -13.88 8.02 11.06
C PHE A 4 -14.98 6.96 11.10
N ASP A 5 -15.27 6.32 9.97
CA ASP A 5 -16.21 5.18 9.92
C ASP A 5 -15.56 3.87 10.34
N LYS A 6 -14.28 3.68 9.98
CA LYS A 6 -13.54 2.43 10.23
C LYS A 6 -12.13 2.71 10.71
N ILE A 7 -11.74 1.98 11.74
CA ILE A 7 -10.38 1.99 12.28
C ILE A 7 -10.01 0.59 12.75
N ASP A 8 -8.77 0.19 12.48
CA ASP A 8 -8.20 -1.03 13.03
C ASP A 8 -7.51 -0.76 14.34
N LEU A 9 -7.82 -1.52 15.38
CA LEU A 9 -7.03 -1.54 16.60
C LEU A 9 -6.16 -2.79 16.60
N ARG A 10 -4.85 -2.61 16.39
CA ARG A 10 -3.91 -3.71 16.16
C ARG A 10 -2.68 -3.63 17.07
N THR A 11 -1.94 -4.72 17.16
CA THR A 11 -0.67 -4.82 17.91
C THR A 11 0.33 -5.66 17.12
N SER A 12 1.62 -5.60 17.45
CA SER A 12 2.63 -6.38 16.76
C SER A 12 2.45 -7.87 17.03
N GLN A 13 2.36 -8.66 15.95
CA GLN A 13 2.39 -10.13 16.01
C GLN A 13 3.76 -10.63 15.60
N ASN A 14 4.14 -10.39 14.34
CA ASN A 14 5.46 -10.72 13.82
C ASN A 14 6.56 -9.94 14.53
N ASN A 15 7.67 -10.62 14.81
CA ASN A 15 8.82 -10.10 15.53
C ASN A 15 8.49 -9.57 16.93
N SER A 16 7.34 -9.94 17.51
CA SER A 16 6.92 -9.48 18.82
C SER A 16 7.44 -10.36 19.96
N TRP A 17 7.65 -9.75 21.12
CA TRP A 17 7.98 -10.49 22.35
C TRP A 17 6.76 -11.28 22.86
N SER A 18 5.54 -10.78 22.64
CA SER A 18 4.30 -11.35 23.19
C SER A 18 3.78 -12.55 22.41
N PHE A 19 3.94 -12.59 21.09
CA PHE A 19 3.51 -13.71 20.25
C PHE A 19 4.65 -14.69 19.95
N GLN A 20 5.86 -14.20 19.67
CA GLN A 20 6.99 -15.02 19.21
C GLN A 20 8.16 -15.09 20.20
N GLY A 21 8.12 -14.35 21.32
CA GLY A 21 9.27 -14.25 22.23
C GLY A 21 10.49 -13.56 21.61
N SER A 22 10.28 -12.77 20.54
CA SER A 22 11.37 -12.16 19.78
C SER A 22 11.94 -10.92 20.48
N SER A 23 13.27 -10.81 20.50
CA SER A 23 13.99 -9.61 20.93
C SER A 23 13.94 -8.47 19.92
N GLN A 24 13.41 -8.73 18.72
CA GLN A 24 13.31 -7.74 17.65
C GLN A 24 12.05 -6.87 17.74
N ASN A 25 11.27 -6.94 18.82
CA ASN A 25 10.02 -6.18 18.91
C ASN A 25 10.30 -4.68 19.05
N THR A 26 9.84 -3.89 18.08
CA THR A 26 9.97 -2.43 18.13
C THR A 26 8.63 -1.70 18.15
N LEU A 27 7.53 -2.38 17.81
CA LEU A 27 6.18 -1.81 17.66
C LEU A 27 6.03 -0.69 16.61
N ILE A 28 7.12 -0.22 15.98
CA ILE A 28 7.13 1.01 15.17
C ILE A 28 7.27 0.81 13.65
N ARG A 29 7.60 -0.39 13.16
CA ARG A 29 8.00 -0.60 11.74
C ARG A 29 6.93 -0.20 10.72
N ASP A 30 5.71 -0.68 10.93
CA ASP A 30 4.58 -0.34 10.08
C ASP A 30 4.23 1.16 10.15
N VAL A 31 4.14 1.72 11.37
CA VAL A 31 3.87 3.14 11.58
C VAL A 31 4.95 4.02 10.96
N PHE A 32 6.23 3.64 11.09
CA PHE A 32 7.35 4.34 10.47
C PHE A 32 7.18 4.39 8.94
N SER A 33 6.84 3.26 8.31
CA SER A 33 6.65 3.23 6.85
C SER A 33 5.52 4.16 6.38
N ARG A 34 4.42 4.22 7.14
CA ARG A 34 3.29 5.11 6.83
C ARG A 34 3.59 6.58 7.10
N ASP A 35 4.35 6.87 8.15
CA ASP A 35 4.80 8.22 8.46
C ASP A 35 5.86 8.72 7.47
N VAL A 36 6.71 7.84 6.94
CA VAL A 36 7.61 8.18 5.81
C VAL A 36 6.79 8.54 4.58
N GLN A 37 5.73 7.77 4.25
CA GLN A 37 4.83 8.12 3.15
C GLN A 37 4.18 9.51 3.34
N ARG A 38 3.73 9.83 4.56
CA ARG A 38 3.28 11.19 4.90
C ARG A 38 4.35 12.24 4.65
N ASP A 39 5.58 12.00 5.10
CA ASP A 39 6.67 12.98 5.04
C ASP A 39 7.16 13.21 3.59
N MET A 40 6.83 12.30 2.67
CA MET A 40 6.98 12.48 1.22
C MET A 40 5.85 13.32 0.60
N GLY A 41 4.86 13.75 1.40
CA GLY A 41 3.73 14.55 0.93
C GLY A 41 2.58 13.74 0.33
N GLN A 42 2.62 12.42 0.45
CA GLN A 42 1.61 11.53 -0.12
C GLN A 42 0.45 11.26 0.86
N PRO A 43 -0.75 10.91 0.36
CA PRO A 43 -1.81 10.35 1.18
C PRO A 43 -1.31 9.12 1.96
N TYR A 44 -1.72 9.01 3.22
CA TYR A 44 -1.27 7.96 4.13
C TYR A 44 -2.34 7.64 5.17
N THR A 45 -2.28 6.45 5.76
CA THR A 45 -3.16 6.07 6.86
C THR A 45 -2.53 6.40 8.20
N ARG A 46 -3.26 7.10 9.06
CA ARG A 46 -2.74 7.61 10.34
C ARG A 46 -2.74 6.55 11.43
N SER A 47 -1.90 6.80 12.44
CA SER A 47 -1.84 5.99 13.66
C SER A 47 -1.63 6.76 14.94
N ARG A 48 -2.02 6.11 16.04
CA ARG A 48 -1.73 6.52 17.41
C ARG A 48 -1.59 5.28 18.29
N TYR A 49 -0.71 5.34 19.27
CA TYR A 49 -0.50 4.27 20.24
C TYR A 49 -1.38 4.42 21.48
N TYR A 50 -1.79 3.29 22.07
CA TYR A 50 -2.67 3.20 23.22
C TYR A 50 -2.27 2.05 24.14
N HIS A 51 -2.48 2.23 25.44
CA HIS A 51 -2.54 1.11 26.39
C HIS A 51 -3.96 0.54 26.40
N LEU A 52 -4.13 -0.70 25.94
CA LEU A 52 -5.44 -1.33 25.85
C LEU A 52 -5.81 -2.06 27.14
N TYR A 53 -7.02 -1.79 27.64
CA TYR A 53 -7.64 -2.53 28.72
C TYR A 53 -8.99 -3.08 28.26
N ILE A 54 -9.25 -4.36 28.48
CA ILE A 54 -10.55 -4.99 28.21
C ILE A 54 -11.04 -5.60 29.53
N ASN A 55 -12.21 -5.16 30.00
CA ASN A 55 -12.78 -5.56 31.29
C ASN A 55 -11.83 -5.35 32.48
N GLY A 56 -11.07 -4.25 32.46
CA GLY A 56 -10.10 -3.91 33.52
C GLY A 56 -8.77 -4.67 33.45
N GLN A 57 -8.66 -5.71 32.61
CA GLN A 57 -7.41 -6.41 32.35
C GLN A 57 -6.57 -5.62 31.35
N TYR A 58 -5.28 -5.45 31.62
CA TYR A 58 -4.33 -4.87 30.65
C TYR A 58 -3.96 -5.89 29.58
N TRP A 59 -4.06 -5.49 28.30
CA TRP A 59 -3.76 -6.31 27.12
C TRP A 59 -2.47 -5.91 26.40
N GLY A 60 -1.86 -4.77 26.74
CA GLY A 60 -0.60 -4.34 26.15
C GLY A 60 -0.69 -3.02 25.38
N LEU A 61 0.36 -2.75 24.61
CA LEU A 61 0.42 -1.64 23.67
C LEU A 61 -0.27 -2.02 22.36
N TYR A 62 -1.20 -1.19 21.94
CA TYR A 62 -1.91 -1.29 20.67
C TYR A 62 -1.73 0.02 19.90
N GLN A 63 -2.05 -0.01 18.63
CA GLN A 63 -2.08 1.16 17.77
C GLN A 63 -3.32 1.14 16.89
N THR A 64 -3.91 2.31 16.68
CA THR A 64 -4.97 2.47 15.67
C THR A 64 -4.36 2.62 14.29
N GLN A 65 -4.94 2.01 13.27
CA GLN A 65 -4.62 2.29 11.88
C GLN A 65 -5.91 2.66 11.13
N GLU A 66 -5.93 3.81 10.46
CA GLU A 66 -6.98 4.11 9.48
C GLU A 66 -6.91 3.08 8.34
N ARG A 67 -8.07 2.67 7.82
CA ARG A 67 -8.12 1.74 6.69
C ARG A 67 -8.17 2.53 5.39
N ALA A 68 -7.26 2.24 4.46
CA ALA A 68 -7.23 2.84 3.12
C ALA A 68 -8.36 2.27 2.23
N ASP A 69 -9.62 2.51 2.60
CA ASP A 69 -10.81 2.13 1.85
C ASP A 69 -11.59 3.36 1.32
N ALA A 70 -12.81 3.14 0.81
CA ALA A 70 -13.59 4.20 0.18
C ALA A 70 -14.06 5.27 1.19
N ASP A 71 -14.28 4.91 2.45
CA ASP A 71 -14.65 5.86 3.51
C ASP A 71 -13.45 6.78 3.84
N PHE A 72 -12.23 6.21 3.87
CA PHE A 72 -11.00 7.00 3.95
C PHE A 72 -10.83 7.90 2.72
N ALA A 73 -11.12 7.40 1.53
CA ALA A 73 -10.99 8.16 0.29
C ALA A 73 -11.93 9.37 0.26
N GLU A 74 -13.20 9.19 0.59
CA GLU A 74 -14.19 10.26 0.73
C GLU A 74 -13.72 11.32 1.75
N SER A 75 -13.22 10.86 2.90
CA SER A 75 -12.70 11.74 3.94
C SER A 75 -11.52 12.59 3.44
N TYR A 76 -10.50 11.96 2.86
CA TYR A 76 -9.19 12.60 2.65
C TYR A 76 -8.95 13.10 1.22
N LEU A 77 -9.59 12.48 0.24
CA LEU A 77 -9.37 12.72 -1.19
C LEU A 77 -10.57 13.45 -1.83
N GLY A 78 -11.66 13.63 -1.08
CA GLY A 78 -12.90 14.28 -1.50
C GLY A 78 -13.83 13.34 -2.27
N GLY A 79 -14.92 13.89 -2.82
CA GLY A 79 -15.93 13.06 -3.51
C GLY A 79 -16.67 12.09 -2.62
N ASP A 80 -17.55 11.32 -3.25
CA ASP A 80 -18.42 10.38 -2.53
C ASP A 80 -17.78 8.99 -2.58
N LYS A 81 -17.90 8.21 -1.51
CA LYS A 81 -17.29 6.87 -1.42
C LYS A 81 -17.69 5.94 -2.58
N GLU A 82 -18.90 6.06 -3.12
CA GLU A 82 -19.36 5.27 -4.26
C GLU A 82 -18.58 5.56 -5.56
N GLU A 83 -17.88 6.70 -5.63
CA GLU A 83 -16.98 7.04 -6.73
C GLU A 83 -15.65 6.28 -6.69
N TYR A 84 -15.32 5.60 -5.58
CA TYR A 84 -13.99 5.01 -5.37
C TYR A 84 -13.92 3.52 -5.65
N ASP A 85 -12.92 3.11 -6.42
CA ASP A 85 -12.40 1.74 -6.48
C ASP A 85 -11.29 1.58 -5.45
N VAL A 86 -11.37 0.52 -4.65
CA VAL A 86 -10.32 0.14 -3.71
C VAL A 86 -9.90 -1.29 -3.99
N VAL A 87 -8.65 -1.48 -4.37
CA VAL A 87 -8.09 -2.78 -4.74
C VAL A 87 -7.06 -3.23 -3.71
N LYS A 88 -7.21 -4.45 -3.21
CA LYS A 88 -6.25 -5.10 -2.31
C LYS A 88 -6.20 -6.62 -2.51
N ASN A 89 -5.17 -7.24 -1.93
CA ASN A 89 -5.03 -8.69 -1.96
C ASN A 89 -6.01 -9.39 -1.00
N ASP A 90 -6.62 -10.51 -1.41
CA ASP A 90 -7.47 -11.37 -0.57
C ASP A 90 -6.66 -12.24 0.39
N SER A 91 -7.24 -12.72 1.49
CA SER A 91 -6.51 -13.56 2.45
C SER A 91 -6.30 -15.02 1.98
N SER A 92 -6.52 -15.32 0.70
CA SER A 92 -6.28 -16.66 0.14
C SER A 92 -4.78 -16.92 -0.01
N GLY A 93 -4.41 -18.19 -0.18
CA GLY A 93 -3.02 -18.55 -0.51
C GLY A 93 -2.52 -17.96 -1.83
N SER A 94 -3.43 -17.59 -2.76
CA SER A 94 -3.06 -16.91 -4.01
C SER A 94 -2.89 -15.40 -3.88
N ARG A 95 -3.34 -14.81 -2.77
CA ARG A 95 -3.32 -13.35 -2.52
C ARG A 95 -3.88 -12.55 -3.70
N ALA A 96 -4.96 -13.05 -4.30
CA ALA A 96 -5.53 -12.47 -5.51
C ALA A 96 -6.02 -11.05 -5.23
N LEU A 97 -5.73 -10.12 -6.15
CA LEU A 97 -6.25 -8.77 -6.06
C LEU A 97 -7.75 -8.78 -6.34
N HIS A 98 -8.51 -8.12 -5.47
CA HIS A 98 -9.96 -7.93 -5.61
C HIS A 98 -10.32 -6.51 -5.18
N ALA A 99 -11.50 -6.07 -5.60
CA ALA A 99 -12.08 -4.82 -5.12
C ALA A 99 -12.74 -5.06 -3.76
N THR A 100 -12.40 -4.27 -2.74
CA THR A 100 -13.23 -4.17 -1.52
C THR A 100 -14.35 -3.17 -1.67
N ASP A 101 -14.15 -2.18 -2.54
CA ASP A 101 -15.11 -1.14 -2.88
C ASP A 101 -15.05 -0.93 -4.39
N GLY A 102 -16.21 -0.78 -5.03
CA GLY A 102 -16.30 -0.62 -6.47
C GLY A 102 -16.01 -1.89 -7.27
N THR A 103 -15.10 -1.78 -8.23
CA THR A 103 -14.75 -2.78 -9.25
C THR A 103 -13.25 -2.81 -9.50
N THR A 104 -12.76 -3.81 -10.22
CA THR A 104 -11.33 -3.90 -10.62
C THR A 104 -11.09 -3.41 -12.05
N ASP A 105 -12.08 -2.83 -12.72
CA ASP A 105 -12.03 -2.56 -14.16
C ASP A 105 -10.91 -1.59 -14.55
N ALA A 106 -10.77 -0.46 -13.82
CA ALA A 106 -9.71 0.52 -14.05
C ALA A 106 -8.33 -0.06 -13.73
N TYR A 107 -8.23 -0.81 -12.62
CA TYR A 107 -7.00 -1.47 -12.23
C TYR A 107 -6.56 -2.50 -13.29
N ARG A 108 -7.52 -3.22 -13.89
CA ARG A 108 -7.24 -4.16 -14.97
C ARG A 108 -6.71 -3.47 -16.21
N ARG A 109 -7.28 -2.32 -16.60
CA ARG A 109 -6.75 -1.51 -17.71
C ARG A 109 -5.32 -1.05 -17.45
N LEU A 110 -5.02 -0.56 -16.24
CA LEU A 110 -3.65 -0.17 -15.86
C LEU A 110 -2.70 -1.36 -15.90
N TYR A 111 -3.12 -2.52 -15.37
CA TYR A 111 -2.35 -3.77 -15.42
C TYR A 111 -2.07 -4.21 -16.85
N ASP A 112 -3.08 -4.23 -17.72
CA ASP A 112 -2.92 -4.64 -19.11
C ASP A 112 -1.95 -3.72 -19.87
N ALA A 113 -2.02 -2.42 -19.63
CA ALA A 113 -1.05 -1.46 -20.16
C ALA A 113 0.38 -1.71 -19.63
N ALA A 114 0.53 -1.98 -18.32
CA ALA A 114 1.81 -2.28 -17.72
C ALA A 114 2.43 -3.59 -18.24
N VAL A 115 1.61 -4.62 -18.45
CA VAL A 115 2.03 -5.91 -19.04
C VAL A 115 2.40 -5.75 -20.51
N ALA A 116 1.67 -4.95 -21.28
CA ALA A 116 2.04 -4.60 -22.64
C ALA A 116 3.37 -3.82 -22.70
N GLY A 117 3.65 -3.06 -21.64
CA GLY A 117 4.92 -2.38 -21.41
C GLY A 117 4.92 -0.94 -21.91
N PHE A 118 5.83 -0.15 -21.33
CA PHE A 118 5.99 1.28 -21.61
C PHE A 118 7.25 1.55 -22.45
N ALA A 119 7.41 0.81 -23.55
CA ALA A 119 8.59 0.94 -24.43
C ALA A 119 8.66 2.29 -25.17
N SER A 120 7.59 3.10 -25.11
CA SER A 120 7.54 4.45 -25.68
C SER A 120 6.86 5.41 -24.72
N ASP A 121 7.26 6.67 -24.77
CA ASP A 121 6.65 7.75 -23.98
C ASP A 121 5.14 7.86 -24.22
N ALA A 122 4.67 7.62 -25.45
CA ALA A 122 3.25 7.68 -25.79
C ALA A 122 2.40 6.69 -24.96
N ALA A 123 2.89 5.46 -24.74
CA ALA A 123 2.18 4.47 -23.92
C ALA A 123 2.16 4.88 -22.44
N TYR A 124 3.26 5.44 -21.95
CA TYR A 124 3.37 5.92 -20.57
C TYR A 124 2.51 7.17 -20.31
N PHE A 125 2.46 8.09 -21.28
CA PHE A 125 1.60 9.27 -21.26
C PHE A 125 0.13 8.91 -21.34
N ALA A 126 -0.24 7.89 -22.13
CA ALA A 126 -1.63 7.45 -22.24
C ALA A 126 -2.22 7.02 -20.88
N VAL A 127 -1.48 6.25 -20.05
CA VAL A 127 -1.97 5.85 -18.72
C VAL A 127 -2.03 7.02 -17.72
N GLN A 128 -1.42 8.16 -18.03
CA GLN A 128 -1.52 9.40 -17.24
C GLN A 128 -2.61 10.35 -17.76
N GLY A 129 -3.38 9.94 -18.78
CA GLY A 129 -4.38 10.80 -19.43
C GLY A 129 -3.75 11.90 -20.29
N LEU A 130 -2.55 11.66 -20.83
CA LEU A 130 -1.80 12.62 -21.65
C LEU A 130 -1.70 12.16 -23.11
N ARG A 131 -1.62 13.12 -24.01
CA ARG A 131 -1.28 12.91 -25.43
C ARG A 131 0.20 12.53 -25.59
N PRO A 132 0.61 12.00 -26.76
CA PRO A 132 2.02 11.68 -27.02
C PRO A 132 3.00 12.85 -26.91
N ASP A 133 2.51 14.10 -26.99
CA ASP A 133 3.31 15.31 -26.80
C ASP A 133 3.37 15.78 -25.33
N GLY A 134 2.80 15.00 -24.40
CA GLY A 134 2.75 15.29 -22.96
C GLY A 134 1.64 16.26 -22.54
N THR A 135 0.82 16.76 -23.47
CA THR A 135 -0.29 17.66 -23.11
C THR A 135 -1.51 16.87 -22.60
N PRO A 136 -2.35 17.44 -21.70
CA PRO A 136 -3.55 16.75 -21.22
C PRO A 136 -4.51 16.35 -22.34
N ASP A 137 -4.97 15.10 -22.33
CA ASP A 137 -6.01 14.61 -23.24
C ASP A 137 -7.38 14.69 -22.54
N PRO A 138 -8.32 15.54 -23.00
CA PRO A 138 -9.67 15.62 -22.44
C PRO A 138 -10.49 14.33 -22.54
N ALA A 139 -10.11 13.42 -23.43
CA ALA A 139 -10.71 12.09 -23.55
C ALA A 139 -9.86 10.99 -22.89
N GLY A 140 -8.68 11.34 -22.40
CA GLY A 140 -7.75 10.40 -21.79
C GLY A 140 -8.18 10.01 -20.38
N GLU A 141 -8.15 8.72 -20.10
CA GLU A 141 -8.34 8.22 -18.74
C GLU A 141 -7.02 8.31 -17.97
N ARG A 142 -7.01 9.03 -16.85
CA ARG A 142 -5.84 9.13 -15.97
C ARG A 142 -5.82 7.95 -15.01
N LEU A 143 -5.26 6.83 -15.44
CA LEU A 143 -5.13 5.61 -14.64
C LEU A 143 -4.00 5.65 -13.62
N LEU A 144 -2.90 6.36 -13.91
CA LEU A 144 -1.70 6.37 -13.07
C LEU A 144 -1.43 7.75 -12.47
N ASP A 145 -1.24 7.80 -11.15
CA ASP A 145 -0.50 8.87 -10.50
C ASP A 145 0.97 8.43 -10.36
N PRO A 146 1.88 8.95 -11.21
CA PRO A 146 3.26 8.50 -11.20
C PRO A 146 4.02 9.00 -9.96
N GLU A 147 3.67 10.16 -9.40
CA GLU A 147 4.37 10.72 -8.23
C GLU A 147 4.10 9.85 -7.01
N ASN A 148 2.84 9.50 -6.79
CA ASN A 148 2.46 8.62 -5.70
C ASN A 148 3.12 7.23 -5.82
N LEU A 149 3.11 6.63 -7.03
CA LEU A 149 3.76 5.33 -7.24
C LEU A 149 5.27 5.39 -7.00
N MET A 150 5.95 6.43 -7.49
CA MET A 150 7.39 6.61 -7.26
C MET A 150 7.70 6.69 -5.76
N ASP A 151 6.95 7.50 -5.02
CA ASP A 151 7.17 7.68 -3.58
C ASP A 151 6.86 6.41 -2.79
N TYR A 152 5.78 5.70 -3.16
CA TYR A 152 5.45 4.39 -2.59
C TYR A 152 6.58 3.37 -2.79
N MET A 153 7.18 3.32 -3.99
CA MET A 153 8.30 2.42 -4.28
C MET A 153 9.59 2.84 -3.56
N ILE A 154 9.90 4.14 -3.52
CA ILE A 154 11.06 4.66 -2.76
C ILE A 154 10.91 4.31 -1.27
N CYS A 155 9.73 4.51 -0.68
CA CYS A 155 9.47 4.13 0.70
C CYS A 155 9.68 2.62 0.90
N THR A 156 9.16 1.79 -0.01
CA THR A 156 9.34 0.33 0.01
C THR A 156 10.81 -0.06 0.09
N TYR A 157 11.62 0.48 -0.83
CA TYR A 157 13.05 0.19 -0.89
C TYR A 157 13.82 0.76 0.29
N TYR A 158 13.47 1.97 0.73
CA TYR A 158 14.12 2.64 1.86
C TYR A 158 13.90 1.89 3.18
N THR A 159 12.66 1.48 3.46
CA THR A 159 12.36 0.68 4.65
C THR A 159 12.83 -0.76 4.50
N GLY A 160 13.08 -1.19 3.27
CA GLY A 160 13.50 -2.54 2.95
C GLY A 160 12.44 -3.55 3.29
N ASP A 161 11.20 -3.29 2.86
CA ASP A 161 10.07 -4.15 3.12
C ASP A 161 10.09 -5.36 2.17
N PRO A 162 10.28 -6.59 2.69
CA PRO A 162 10.33 -7.78 1.85
C PRO A 162 8.94 -8.32 1.48
N ASP A 163 7.86 -7.76 2.06
CA ASP A 163 6.52 -8.31 1.93
C ASP A 163 5.52 -7.41 1.19
N ALA A 164 5.96 -6.28 0.65
CA ALA A 164 5.12 -5.36 -0.12
C ALA A 164 5.96 -4.57 -1.14
N PRO A 165 5.42 -4.22 -2.33
CA PRO A 165 4.16 -4.68 -2.89
C PRO A 165 4.21 -6.11 -3.43
N VAL A 166 5.40 -6.72 -3.48
CA VAL A 166 5.61 -8.10 -3.90
C VAL A 166 6.33 -8.83 -2.77
N SER A 167 5.79 -9.98 -2.38
CA SER A 167 6.35 -10.80 -1.32
C SER A 167 7.59 -11.56 -1.81
N CYS A 168 8.70 -11.47 -1.08
CA CYS A 168 9.94 -12.17 -1.41
C CYS A 168 9.86 -13.69 -1.23
N TRP A 169 8.90 -14.18 -0.44
CA TRP A 169 8.75 -15.61 -0.13
C TRP A 169 7.99 -16.38 -1.21
N ALA A 170 7.03 -15.74 -1.86
CA ALA A 170 6.09 -16.41 -2.76
C ALA A 170 5.87 -15.69 -4.09
N HIS A 171 6.53 -14.54 -4.29
CA HIS A 171 6.52 -13.75 -5.54
C HIS A 171 5.11 -13.40 -6.06
N PHE A 172 4.15 -13.26 -5.14
CA PHE A 172 2.84 -12.69 -5.42
C PHE A 172 2.77 -11.23 -4.94
N SER A 173 1.78 -10.49 -5.44
CA SER A 173 1.43 -9.20 -4.86
C SER A 173 0.95 -9.40 -3.42
N ASN A 174 1.45 -8.58 -2.49
CA ASN A 174 1.10 -8.69 -1.08
C ASN A 174 1.06 -7.31 -0.42
N ASN A 175 0.20 -7.18 0.60
CA ASN A 175 0.03 -5.98 1.41
C ASN A 175 -0.18 -4.69 0.59
N VAL A 176 -0.82 -4.84 -0.58
CA VAL A 176 -1.15 -3.73 -1.48
C VAL A 176 -2.55 -3.19 -1.16
N PHE A 177 -2.65 -1.87 -1.07
CA PHE A 177 -3.89 -1.11 -1.11
C PHE A 177 -3.75 -0.03 -2.18
N ALA A 178 -4.66 -0.01 -3.16
CA ALA A 178 -4.69 0.98 -4.21
C ALA A 178 -6.09 1.61 -4.30
N ILE A 179 -6.16 2.94 -4.38
CA ILE A 179 -7.42 3.72 -4.42
C ILE A 179 -7.49 4.53 -5.71
N TYR A 180 -8.65 4.54 -6.36
CA TYR A 180 -8.92 5.28 -7.60
C TYR A 180 -10.33 5.89 -7.60
N ASN A 181 -10.45 7.19 -7.92
CA ASN A 181 -11.76 7.81 -8.14
C ASN A 181 -12.17 7.62 -9.61
N ARG A 182 -13.26 6.88 -9.86
CA ARG A 182 -13.75 6.55 -11.21
C ARG A 182 -14.42 7.72 -11.93
N VAL A 183 -14.90 8.72 -11.19
CA VAL A 183 -15.68 9.87 -11.71
C VAL A 183 -14.76 11.06 -11.99
N ARG A 184 -13.78 11.29 -11.13
CA ARG A 184 -12.76 12.34 -11.23
C ARG A 184 -11.37 11.72 -11.10
N PRO A 185 -10.91 10.99 -12.14
CA PRO A 185 -9.69 10.20 -12.07
C PRO A 185 -8.47 11.08 -11.93
N GLN A 186 -7.76 10.90 -10.81
CA GLN A 186 -6.46 11.53 -10.55
C GLN A 186 -5.31 10.52 -10.71
N GLY A 187 -5.62 9.28 -11.07
CA GLY A 187 -4.71 8.15 -11.06
C GLY A 187 -4.88 7.28 -9.82
N PHE A 188 -4.48 6.01 -9.90
CA PHE A 188 -4.36 5.15 -8.72
C PHE A 188 -3.32 5.72 -7.76
N THR A 189 -3.63 5.67 -6.46
CA THR A 189 -2.69 5.94 -5.37
C THR A 189 -2.51 4.69 -4.52
N TRP A 190 -1.30 4.43 -4.02
CA TRP A 190 -0.91 3.27 -3.23
C TRP A 190 -0.55 3.65 -1.80
N TYR A 191 -0.89 2.80 -0.84
CA TYR A 191 -0.76 3.09 0.58
C TYR A 191 0.13 2.04 1.27
N ARG A 192 1.06 2.50 2.12
CA ARG A 192 1.88 1.61 2.93
C ARG A 192 1.00 0.87 3.94
N HIS A 193 1.18 -0.44 4.04
CA HIS A 193 0.39 -1.31 4.90
C HIS A 193 1.20 -2.55 5.30
N ASP A 194 1.09 -2.96 6.57
CA ASP A 194 1.61 -4.24 7.08
C ASP A 194 3.12 -4.42 6.87
N ALA A 195 3.87 -3.35 7.09
CA ALA A 195 5.33 -3.32 6.87
C ALA A 195 6.14 -3.80 8.09
N GLU A 196 5.63 -4.74 8.89
CA GLU A 196 6.33 -5.27 10.07
C GLU A 196 7.64 -6.01 9.81
N HIS A 197 7.84 -6.49 8.58
CA HIS A 197 9.06 -7.21 8.18
C HIS A 197 10.20 -6.26 7.79
N SER A 198 9.91 -4.95 7.69
CA SER A 198 10.86 -3.91 7.32
C SER A 198 11.89 -3.55 8.41
N LEU A 199 12.78 -2.59 8.12
CA LEU A 199 13.79 -2.04 9.03
C LEU A 199 14.69 -3.13 9.66
N GLY A 200 15.06 -4.11 8.83
CA GLY A 200 15.98 -5.19 9.20
C GLY A 200 15.41 -6.27 10.11
N ALA A 201 14.07 -6.35 10.26
CA ALA A 201 13.45 -7.44 11.01
C ALA A 201 13.63 -8.81 10.33
N ASN A 202 13.71 -8.78 8.99
CA ASN A 202 14.04 -9.92 8.16
C ASN A 202 15.43 -9.69 7.52
N GLY A 203 16.35 -10.65 7.61
CA GLY A 203 17.66 -10.61 6.91
C GLY A 203 18.64 -9.46 7.25
N GLY A 204 18.26 -8.46 8.07
CA GLY A 204 19.07 -7.30 8.40
C GLY A 204 19.31 -6.35 7.22
N VAL A 205 20.38 -5.55 7.27
CA VAL A 205 20.68 -4.54 6.23
C VAL A 205 21.07 -5.16 4.87
N ASN A 206 21.39 -6.45 4.84
CA ASN A 206 21.89 -7.16 3.65
C ASN A 206 20.79 -7.88 2.84
N GLU A 207 19.52 -7.80 3.25
CA GLU A 207 18.42 -8.43 2.52
C GLU A 207 18.24 -7.80 1.13
N GLY A 208 18.16 -8.66 0.10
CA GLY A 208 17.89 -8.26 -1.28
C GLY A 208 16.44 -7.80 -1.44
N ARG A 209 16.24 -6.54 -1.85
CA ARG A 209 14.91 -5.87 -1.85
C ARG A 209 14.36 -5.57 -3.23
N LEU A 210 15.14 -5.89 -4.27
CA LEU A 210 14.84 -5.46 -5.62
C LEU A 210 14.00 -6.47 -6.39
N LEU A 211 13.90 -7.73 -5.94
CA LEU A 211 13.23 -8.82 -6.67
C LEU A 211 13.54 -8.81 -8.18
N THR A 212 14.72 -8.28 -8.55
CA THR A 212 15.12 -7.98 -9.93
C THR A 212 15.60 -9.22 -10.67
N ASP A 213 15.80 -10.31 -9.96
CA ASP A 213 16.14 -11.60 -10.54
C ASP A 213 14.91 -12.52 -10.48
N PRO A 214 14.26 -12.80 -11.62
CA PRO A 214 13.13 -13.74 -11.69
C PRO A 214 13.52 -15.20 -11.37
N THR A 215 14.82 -15.48 -11.18
CA THR A 215 15.37 -16.77 -10.76
C THR A 215 15.87 -16.80 -9.31
N ASP A 216 15.88 -15.65 -8.62
CA ASP A 216 16.30 -15.55 -7.23
C ASP A 216 15.22 -16.11 -6.30
N ARG A 217 15.29 -17.44 -6.14
CA ARG A 217 14.59 -18.21 -5.11
C ARG A 217 15.41 -18.31 -3.82
N SER A 218 16.48 -17.51 -3.65
CA SER A 218 17.42 -17.69 -2.54
C SER A 218 16.92 -17.19 -1.18
N ILE A 219 15.67 -16.71 -1.12
CA ILE A 219 14.99 -16.28 0.10
C ILE A 219 13.95 -17.34 0.50
N GLY A 220 14.39 -18.60 0.58
CA GLY A 220 13.63 -19.76 1.06
C GLY A 220 14.50 -20.68 1.90
#